data_AF-A0A7L3IIY4-F1
#
_entry.id   AF-A0A7L3IIY4-F1
#
_cell.length_a   1.000
_cell.length_b   1.000
_cell.length_c   1.000
_cell.angle_alpha   90.00
_cell.angle_beta   90.00
_cell.angle_gamma   90.00
#
_symmetry.space_group_name_H-M   'P 1'
#
loop_
_entity.id
_entity.type
_entity.pdbx_description
1 polymer ?
#
loop_
_entity_poly.entity_id
_entity_poly.type
_entity_poly.pdbx_seq_one_letter_code
_entity_poly.pdbx_strand_id
1 'polypeptide(L)'
;PQSVPCTGGHHCCPRGSHCSADGESCVTDPGMGTRLGGMDTGVPHPVSAAPRAVPCPDGQSECPDDATCCVTSSGAWGCCPMPQASCCADKVHCCPHATVCDLTRGRCVSPTGDTDVPLSTAFPAWKRQPPAPVTVRQVLCPDGRSACPDGATCCQLSPAQYGCCPLQN
;
A
#
# COMPACT_ATOMS: atom_id res chain seq x y z
N PRO A 1 20.19 8.73 23.14
CA PRO A 1 20.68 9.21 21.82
C PRO A 1 20.21 10.66 21.67
N GLN A 2 21.12 11.62 21.47
CA GLN A 2 20.82 13.05 21.54
C GLN A 2 21.11 13.69 20.17
N SER A 3 20.10 14.26 19.53
CA SER A 3 20.25 15.00 18.26
C SER A 3 20.04 16.49 18.49
N VAL A 4 20.85 17.32 17.84
CA VAL A 4 20.81 18.79 18.00
C VAL A 4 19.90 19.37 16.90
N PRO A 5 18.88 20.19 17.23
CA PRO A 5 18.01 20.81 16.25
C PRO A 5 18.71 21.98 15.55
N CYS A 6 18.63 22.04 14.22
CA CYS A 6 19.13 23.16 13.43
C CYS A 6 18.11 24.31 13.39
N THR A 7 18.60 25.54 13.27
CA THR A 7 17.84 26.81 13.32
C THR A 7 16.73 26.94 12.26
N GLY A 8 16.65 26.02 11.29
CA GLY A 8 15.57 25.91 10.31
C GLY A 8 14.42 24.97 10.69
N GLY A 9 14.45 24.28 11.83
CA GLY A 9 13.32 23.47 12.34
C GLY A 9 12.99 22.16 11.57
N HIS A 10 13.62 21.91 10.42
CA HIS A 10 13.34 20.74 9.58
C HIS A 10 14.40 19.62 9.67
N HIS A 11 15.55 19.87 10.29
CA HIS A 11 16.66 18.92 10.32
C HIS A 11 17.32 18.81 11.71
N CYS A 12 17.73 17.59 12.06
CA CYS A 12 18.41 17.27 13.32
C CYS A 12 19.67 16.48 13.02
N CYS A 13 20.78 16.88 13.63
CA CYS A 13 22.06 16.22 13.41
C CYS A 13 22.29 15.03 14.36
N PRO A 14 22.86 13.92 13.87
CA PRO A 14 23.18 12.76 14.69
C PRO A 14 24.23 13.08 15.75
N ARG A 15 24.40 12.17 16.72
CA ARG A 15 25.34 12.36 17.84
C ARG A 15 26.75 12.63 17.31
N GLY A 16 27.35 13.74 17.74
CA GLY A 16 28.72 14.11 17.34
C GLY A 16 28.81 15.00 16.10
N SER A 17 27.70 15.55 15.62
CA SER A 17 27.67 16.56 14.55
C SER A 17 26.89 17.80 14.97
N HIS A 18 27.36 18.96 14.52
CA HIS A 18 26.70 20.24 14.69
C HIS A 18 26.11 20.72 13.36
N CYS A 19 25.12 21.60 13.42
CA CYS A 19 24.53 22.16 12.22
C CYS A 19 25.53 23.09 11.54
N SER A 20 25.64 22.96 10.22
CA SER A 20 26.36 23.93 9.39
C SER A 20 25.73 25.31 9.54
N ALA A 21 26.48 26.38 9.25
CA ALA A 21 26.02 27.76 9.43
C ALA A 21 24.76 28.09 8.61
N ASP A 22 24.57 27.38 7.50
CA ASP A 22 23.40 27.38 6.61
C ASP A 22 22.20 26.57 7.16
N GLY A 23 22.40 25.68 8.14
CA GLY A 23 21.35 24.88 8.75
C GLY A 23 20.80 23.73 7.87
N GLU A 24 21.38 23.50 6.69
CA GLU A 24 20.96 22.46 5.73
C GLU A 24 21.82 21.18 5.81
N SER A 25 22.99 21.26 6.44
CA SER A 25 23.94 20.14 6.55
C SER A 25 24.41 19.88 7.98
N CYS A 26 24.75 18.64 8.27
CA CYS A 26 25.36 18.22 9.53
C CYS A 26 26.86 18.07 9.36
N VAL A 27 27.63 18.89 10.07
CA VAL A 27 29.07 18.86 10.07
C VAL A 27 29.55 18.10 11.31
N THR A 28 30.31 17.03 11.08
CA THR A 28 31.09 16.38 12.13
C THR A 28 32.41 17.12 12.28
N ASP A 29 32.77 17.54 13.49
CA ASP A 29 34.11 18.06 13.75
C ASP A 29 35.16 17.08 13.20
N PRO A 30 36.16 17.54 12.42
CA PRO A 30 37.18 16.67 11.84
C PRO A 30 38.12 16.24 12.97
N GLY A 31 37.71 15.23 13.73
CA GLY A 31 38.36 14.93 14.99
C GLY A 31 38.14 13.54 15.56
N MET A 32 37.24 12.69 15.06
CA MET A 32 37.27 11.23 15.29
C MET A 32 36.51 10.51 14.18
N GLY A 33 37.25 9.89 13.27
CA GLY A 33 36.68 8.97 12.31
C GLY A 33 36.17 7.71 13.01
N THR A 34 34.99 7.25 12.61
CA THR A 34 34.76 5.82 12.46
C THR A 34 33.85 5.63 11.26
N ARG A 35 34.41 4.99 10.24
CA ARG A 35 33.66 4.45 9.12
C ARG A 35 32.62 3.48 9.68
N LEU A 36 31.35 3.85 9.64
CA LEU A 36 30.29 2.86 9.56
C LEU A 36 29.79 2.88 8.13
N GLY A 37 30.19 1.84 7.40
CA GLY A 37 29.67 1.55 6.07
C GLY A 37 28.16 1.43 6.16
N GLY A 38 27.47 2.35 5.51
CA GLY A 38 26.09 2.16 5.08
C GLY A 38 26.12 1.48 3.72
N MET A 39 26.35 0.17 3.68
CA MET A 39 25.79 -0.61 2.59
C MET A 39 24.28 -0.71 2.85
N ASP A 40 23.56 0.29 2.37
CA ASP A 40 22.14 0.15 2.07
C ASP A 40 22.03 -0.78 0.85
N THR A 41 22.37 -2.06 1.05
CA THR A 41 21.71 -3.11 0.28
C THR A 41 20.35 -3.25 0.92
N GLY A 42 19.43 -2.36 0.53
CA GLY A 42 18.00 -2.58 0.67
C GLY A 42 17.68 -3.92 0.03
N VAL A 43 17.74 -4.97 0.82
CA VAL A 43 17.14 -6.25 0.49
C VAL A 43 15.65 -5.94 0.44
N PRO A 44 14.97 -6.01 -0.72
CA PRO A 44 13.53 -5.99 -0.71
C PRO A 44 13.13 -7.21 0.10
N HIS A 45 12.64 -6.98 1.31
CA HIS A 45 11.88 -7.98 2.02
C HIS A 45 10.83 -8.47 1.00
N PRO A 46 10.71 -9.78 0.75
CA PRO A 46 9.50 -10.29 0.15
C PRO A 46 8.43 -10.08 1.21
N VAL A 47 7.90 -8.86 1.30
CA VAL A 47 6.50 -8.69 1.64
C VAL A 47 5.83 -9.60 0.64
N SER A 48 5.31 -10.73 1.13
CA SER A 48 4.48 -11.61 0.32
C SER A 48 3.44 -10.70 -0.28
N ALA A 49 3.64 -10.37 -1.57
CA ALA A 49 2.65 -9.67 -2.34
C ALA A 49 1.49 -10.66 -2.35
N ALA A 50 0.53 -10.45 -1.44
CA ALA A 50 -0.80 -10.98 -1.66
C ALA A 50 -1.11 -10.67 -3.13
N PRO A 51 -1.64 -11.63 -3.91
CA PRO A 51 -2.07 -11.34 -5.27
C PRO A 51 -2.88 -10.04 -5.19
N ARG A 52 -2.47 -9.04 -5.97
CA ARG A 52 -3.05 -7.70 -5.83
C ARG A 52 -4.53 -7.87 -6.13
N ALA A 53 -5.36 -7.60 -5.14
CA ALA A 53 -6.78 -7.81 -5.28
C ALA A 53 -7.37 -6.58 -5.98
N VAL A 54 -8.12 -6.78 -7.06
CA VAL A 54 -8.83 -5.70 -7.74
C VAL A 54 -10.09 -5.35 -6.95
N PRO A 55 -10.25 -4.06 -6.60
CA PRO A 55 -11.39 -3.59 -5.85
C PRO A 55 -12.68 -3.62 -6.69
N CYS A 56 -13.73 -4.33 -6.24
CA CYS A 56 -15.04 -4.24 -6.89
C CYS A 56 -15.71 -2.89 -6.61
N PRO A 57 -16.65 -2.43 -7.47
CA PRO A 57 -17.30 -1.12 -7.37
C PRO A 57 -18.06 -0.85 -6.06
N ASP A 58 -18.43 -1.88 -5.29
CA ASP A 58 -19.06 -1.73 -3.98
C ASP A 58 -18.10 -1.34 -2.86
N GLY A 59 -16.79 -1.41 -3.07
CA GLY A 59 -15.81 -1.14 -2.02
C GLY A 59 -15.67 -2.26 -0.98
N GLN A 60 -16.60 -3.21 -0.93
CA GLN A 60 -16.67 -4.29 0.07
C GLN A 60 -16.24 -5.65 -0.48
N SER A 61 -16.16 -5.78 -1.80
CA SER A 61 -15.75 -7.00 -2.48
C SER A 61 -14.48 -6.77 -3.28
N GLU A 62 -13.70 -7.83 -3.46
CA GLU A 62 -12.48 -7.83 -4.28
C GLU A 62 -12.32 -9.16 -5.03
N CYS A 63 -11.63 -9.08 -6.15
CA CYS A 63 -11.26 -10.22 -6.99
C CYS A 63 -9.74 -10.32 -7.11
N PRO A 64 -9.17 -11.47 -7.44
CA PRO A 64 -7.75 -11.55 -7.78
C PRO A 64 -7.40 -10.67 -9.00
N ASP A 65 -6.13 -10.31 -9.16
CA ASP A 65 -5.58 -9.49 -10.26
C ASP A 65 -6.14 -9.85 -11.64
N ASP A 66 -6.22 -11.15 -11.93
CA ASP A 66 -6.61 -11.68 -13.24
C ASP A 66 -8.12 -11.92 -13.37
N ALA A 67 -8.93 -11.35 -12.47
CA ALA A 67 -10.37 -11.53 -12.45
C ALA A 67 -11.14 -10.22 -12.53
N THR A 68 -12.36 -10.30 -13.06
CA THR A 68 -13.25 -9.14 -13.23
C THR A 68 -14.47 -9.25 -12.32
N CYS A 69 -14.80 -8.16 -11.63
CA CYS A 69 -15.98 -8.10 -10.77
C CYS A 69 -17.28 -8.09 -11.60
N CYS A 70 -18.19 -9.01 -11.29
CA CYS A 70 -19.53 -9.11 -11.87
C CYS A 70 -20.60 -9.13 -10.78
N VAL A 71 -21.71 -8.44 -11.04
CA VAL A 71 -22.87 -8.47 -10.15
C VAL A 71 -23.67 -9.74 -10.38
N THR A 72 -24.03 -10.42 -9.29
CA THR A 72 -24.86 -11.63 -9.30
C THR A 72 -26.35 -11.30 -9.27
N SER A 73 -27.20 -12.29 -9.53
CA SER A 73 -28.68 -12.15 -9.45
C SER A 73 -29.18 -11.72 -8.07
N SER A 74 -28.44 -12.06 -7.01
CA SER A 74 -28.73 -11.66 -5.63
C SER A 74 -28.33 -10.22 -5.29
N GLY A 75 -27.62 -9.53 -6.19
CA GLY A 75 -27.00 -8.22 -5.92
C GLY A 75 -25.63 -8.32 -5.21
N ALA A 76 -25.17 -9.52 -4.86
CA ALA A 76 -23.80 -9.74 -4.39
C ALA A 76 -22.79 -9.71 -5.55
N TRP A 77 -21.50 -9.60 -5.24
CA TRP A 77 -20.42 -9.62 -6.24
C TRP A 77 -19.80 -11.00 -6.40
N GLY A 78 -19.51 -11.33 -7.66
CA GLY A 78 -18.74 -12.48 -8.08
C GLY A 78 -17.54 -12.04 -8.91
N CYS A 79 -16.59 -12.93 -9.08
CA CYS A 79 -15.39 -12.74 -9.86
C CYS A 79 -15.40 -13.67 -11.05
N CYS A 80 -15.19 -13.12 -12.23
CA CYS A 80 -14.96 -13.87 -13.45
C CYS A 80 -13.47 -14.16 -13.57
N PRO A 81 -13.05 -15.42 -13.82
CA PRO A 81 -11.65 -15.84 -13.84
C PRO A 81 -10.87 -15.37 -15.08
N MET A 82 -11.31 -14.26 -15.69
CA MET A 82 -10.71 -13.67 -16.87
C MET A 82 -10.62 -12.15 -16.68
N PRO A 83 -9.54 -11.52 -17.15
CA PRO A 83 -9.44 -10.07 -17.19
C PRO A 83 -10.40 -9.51 -18.23
N GLN A 84 -10.94 -8.32 -17.96
CA GLN A 84 -11.84 -7.58 -18.86
C GLN A 84 -13.06 -8.40 -19.32
N ALA A 85 -13.55 -9.30 -18.45
CA ALA A 85 -14.69 -10.15 -18.78
C ALA A 85 -15.98 -9.33 -18.85
N SER A 86 -16.83 -9.67 -19.81
CA SER A 86 -18.19 -9.15 -19.92
C SER A 86 -19.14 -10.05 -19.12
N CYS A 87 -19.85 -9.48 -18.16
CA CYS A 87 -20.86 -10.20 -17.38
C CYS A 87 -22.10 -10.46 -18.25
N CYS A 88 -22.54 -11.72 -18.29
CA CYS A 88 -23.73 -12.10 -19.03
C CYS A 88 -25.02 -11.68 -18.29
N ALA A 89 -26.14 -11.63 -19.01
CA ALA A 89 -27.41 -11.14 -18.49
C ALA A 89 -28.03 -12.03 -17.39
N ASP A 90 -27.64 -13.31 -17.34
CA ASP A 90 -28.02 -14.26 -16.31
C ASP A 90 -27.32 -14.01 -14.97
N LYS A 91 -26.29 -13.14 -14.95
CA LYS A 91 -25.55 -12.72 -13.74
C LYS A 91 -24.82 -13.86 -13.01
N VAL A 92 -24.71 -15.03 -13.63
CA VAL A 92 -23.95 -16.18 -13.11
C VAL A 92 -22.74 -16.45 -13.98
N HIS A 93 -22.87 -16.20 -15.29
CA HIS A 93 -21.82 -16.44 -16.24
C HIS A 93 -21.19 -15.18 -16.81
N CYS A 94 -20.04 -15.37 -17.43
CA CYS A 94 -19.28 -14.32 -18.09
C CYS A 94 -18.47 -14.84 -19.26
N CYS A 95 -18.12 -13.89 -20.11
CA CYS A 95 -17.44 -14.11 -21.37
C CYS A 95 -16.19 -13.24 -21.47
N PRO A 96 -15.15 -13.68 -22.21
CA PRO A 96 -13.97 -12.86 -22.43
C PRO A 96 -14.30 -11.58 -23.20
N HIS A 97 -13.39 -10.61 -23.14
CA HIS A 97 -13.53 -9.35 -23.87
C HIS A 97 -13.84 -9.58 -25.36
N ALA A 98 -14.67 -8.72 -25.95
CA ALA A 98 -15.08 -8.77 -27.36
C ALA A 98 -15.86 -10.03 -27.79
N THR A 99 -16.49 -10.75 -26.86
CA THR A 99 -17.43 -11.84 -27.17
C THR A 99 -18.83 -11.54 -26.64
N VAL A 100 -19.83 -12.18 -27.25
CA VAL A 100 -21.25 -12.03 -26.90
C VAL A 100 -21.73 -13.28 -26.19
N CYS A 101 -22.46 -13.11 -25.09
CA CYS A 101 -23.03 -14.23 -24.36
C CYS A 101 -24.22 -14.84 -25.12
N ASP A 102 -24.08 -16.07 -25.61
CA ASP A 102 -25.19 -16.91 -26.05
C ASP A 102 -25.57 -17.88 -24.91
N LEU A 103 -26.53 -17.43 -24.10
CA LEU A 103 -27.08 -18.21 -22.98
C LEU A 103 -27.89 -19.42 -23.43
N THR A 104 -28.44 -19.39 -24.65
CA THR A 104 -29.23 -20.51 -25.20
C THR A 104 -28.31 -21.69 -25.51
N ARG A 105 -27.13 -21.41 -26.06
CA ARG A 105 -26.12 -22.41 -26.40
C ARG A 105 -25.12 -22.66 -25.27
N GLY A 106 -25.11 -21.82 -24.24
CA GLY A 106 -24.10 -21.88 -23.18
C GLY A 106 -22.69 -21.55 -23.70
N ARG A 107 -22.58 -20.68 -24.72
CA ARG A 107 -21.28 -20.27 -25.30
C ARG A 107 -21.13 -18.76 -25.47
N CYS A 108 -19.90 -18.29 -25.34
CA CYS A 108 -19.48 -16.96 -25.76
C CYS A 108 -19.14 -17.03 -27.24
N VAL A 109 -19.85 -16.27 -28.05
CA VAL A 109 -19.65 -16.22 -29.50
C VAL A 109 -18.89 -14.96 -29.87
N SER A 110 -17.83 -15.10 -30.67
CA SER A 110 -17.16 -13.95 -31.24
C SER A 110 -18.01 -13.35 -32.39
N PRO A 111 -18.06 -12.02 -32.54
CA PRO A 111 -18.76 -11.37 -33.65
C PRO A 111 -18.23 -11.80 -35.04
N THR A 112 -16.98 -12.25 -35.09
CA THR A 112 -16.30 -12.74 -36.30
C THR A 112 -16.51 -14.24 -36.54
N GLY A 113 -17.13 -14.99 -35.63
CA GLY A 113 -17.49 -16.40 -35.80
C GLY A 113 -16.36 -17.41 -35.61
N ASP A 114 -15.13 -16.96 -35.39
CA ASP A 114 -13.92 -17.80 -35.32
C ASP A 114 -13.62 -18.37 -33.92
N THR A 115 -14.39 -17.97 -32.89
CA THR A 115 -14.06 -18.32 -31.51
C THR A 115 -15.34 -18.49 -30.70
N ASP A 116 -15.85 -19.73 -30.65
CA ASP A 116 -16.85 -20.14 -29.69
C ASP A 116 -16.15 -20.76 -28.47
N VAL A 117 -16.34 -20.15 -27.30
CA VAL A 117 -15.82 -20.70 -26.04
C VAL A 117 -16.98 -20.91 -25.07
N PRO A 118 -16.91 -21.91 -24.16
CA PRO A 118 -17.95 -22.09 -23.16
C PRO A 118 -18.06 -20.86 -22.24
N LEU A 119 -19.27 -20.59 -21.73
CA LEU A 119 -19.45 -19.57 -20.70
C LEU A 119 -18.62 -19.93 -19.46
N SER A 120 -17.93 -18.95 -18.90
CA SER A 120 -17.24 -19.11 -17.63
C SER A 120 -18.20 -18.78 -16.49
N THR A 121 -18.21 -19.58 -15.43
CA THR A 121 -19.00 -19.30 -14.23
C THR A 121 -18.24 -18.35 -13.32
N ALA A 122 -18.91 -17.30 -12.84
CA ALA A 122 -18.35 -16.42 -11.82
C ALA A 122 -18.28 -17.16 -10.47
N PHE A 123 -17.17 -17.04 -9.77
CA PHE A 123 -17.04 -17.52 -8.39
C PHE A 123 -17.35 -16.37 -7.41
N PRO A 124 -17.68 -16.64 -6.13
CA PRO A 124 -17.95 -15.58 -5.17
C PRO A 124 -16.76 -14.65 -4.99
N ALA A 125 -17.01 -13.34 -4.97
CA ALA A 125 -15.96 -12.37 -4.68
C ALA A 125 -15.47 -12.51 -3.24
N TRP A 126 -14.19 -12.20 -3.03
CA TRP A 126 -13.64 -12.14 -1.69
C TRP A 126 -14.19 -10.92 -0.98
N LYS A 127 -14.46 -11.07 0.31
CA LYS A 127 -14.84 -9.93 1.15
C LYS A 127 -13.57 -9.16 1.42
N ARG A 128 -13.55 -7.88 1.06
CA ARG A 128 -12.47 -7.01 1.50
C ARG A 128 -12.47 -7.01 3.01
N GLN A 129 -11.34 -7.41 3.57
CA GLN A 129 -11.08 -7.03 4.94
C GLN A 129 -10.80 -5.54 4.93
N PRO A 130 -11.46 -4.74 5.77
CA PRO A 130 -11.00 -3.39 6.01
C PRO A 130 -9.50 -3.49 6.38
N PRO A 131 -8.65 -2.57 5.90
CA PRO A 131 -7.25 -2.56 6.30
C PRO A 131 -7.24 -2.66 7.82
N ALA A 132 -6.48 -3.65 8.34
CA ALA A 132 -6.35 -3.81 9.78
C ALA A 132 -6.04 -2.43 10.38
N PRO A 133 -6.69 -2.03 11.50
CA PRO A 133 -6.40 -0.75 12.10
C PRO A 133 -4.89 -0.69 12.31
N VAL A 134 -4.24 0.20 11.56
CA VAL A 134 -2.80 0.42 11.65
C VAL A 134 -2.56 0.95 13.05
N THR A 135 -2.20 0.04 13.95
CA THR A 135 -1.76 0.41 15.29
C THR A 135 -0.37 0.98 15.08
N VAL A 136 -0.30 2.30 14.87
CA VAL A 136 0.96 3.00 14.78
C VAL A 136 1.62 2.84 16.14
N ARG A 137 2.59 1.93 16.22
CA ARG A 137 3.43 1.80 17.40
C ARG A 137 4.05 3.17 17.66
N GLN A 138 3.97 3.63 18.90
CA GLN A 138 4.44 4.95 19.27
C GLN A 138 5.74 4.81 20.07
N VAL A 139 6.76 5.56 19.69
CA VAL A 139 8.01 5.69 20.45
C VAL A 139 7.79 6.76 21.51
N LEU A 140 7.83 6.37 22.79
CA LEU A 140 7.78 7.30 23.92
C LEU A 140 9.08 8.11 23.98
N CYS A 141 8.96 9.43 24.06
CA CYS A 141 10.09 10.34 24.17
C CYS A 141 10.69 10.35 25.58
N PRO A 142 11.94 10.83 25.75
CA PRO A 142 12.64 10.79 27.04
C PRO A 142 11.96 11.56 28.18
N ASP A 143 11.05 12.50 27.89
CA ASP A 143 10.24 13.21 28.87
C ASP A 143 9.07 12.38 29.42
N GLY A 144 8.78 11.22 28.82
CA GLY A 144 7.69 10.33 29.23
C GLY A 144 6.28 10.89 29.00
N ARG A 145 6.14 12.06 28.38
CA ARG A 145 4.86 12.72 28.09
C ARG A 145 4.58 12.84 26.60
N SER A 146 5.63 12.93 25.79
CA SER A 146 5.54 13.03 24.32
C SER A 146 5.74 11.65 23.69
N ALA A 147 5.01 11.36 22.62
CA ALA A 147 5.14 10.10 21.88
C ALA A 147 5.05 10.36 20.37
N CYS A 148 5.92 9.70 19.60
CA CYS A 148 6.00 9.88 18.15
C CYS A 148 5.63 8.58 17.41
N PRO A 149 5.05 8.66 16.21
CA PRO A 149 4.73 7.47 15.42
C PRO A 149 5.99 6.69 15.03
N ASP A 150 5.88 5.38 14.82
CA ASP A 150 6.98 4.53 14.33
C ASP A 150 7.59 5.14 13.06
N GLY A 151 8.90 5.39 13.08
CA GLY A 151 9.63 6.08 12.01
C GLY A 151 9.88 7.58 12.25
N ALA A 152 9.21 8.20 13.22
CA ALA A 152 9.50 9.56 13.66
C ALA A 152 10.47 9.57 14.86
N THR A 153 11.34 10.58 14.91
CA THR A 153 12.31 10.75 16.00
C THR A 153 11.85 11.82 16.98
N CYS A 154 11.99 11.54 18.28
CA CYS A 154 11.76 12.51 19.35
C CYS A 154 12.84 13.60 19.35
N CYS A 155 12.42 14.84 19.23
CA CYS A 155 13.29 16.01 19.18
C CYS A 155 12.98 16.96 20.33
N GLN A 156 14.02 17.51 20.94
CA GLN A 156 13.88 18.42 22.07
C GLN A 156 13.64 19.85 21.55
N LEU A 157 12.39 20.32 21.65
CA LEU A 157 11.97 21.66 21.24
C LEU A 157 12.34 22.75 22.26
N SER A 158 12.44 22.37 23.53
CA SER A 158 12.80 23.24 24.65
C SER A 158 13.38 22.39 25.79
N PRO A 159 14.01 22.99 26.84
CA PRO A 159 14.63 22.25 27.93
C PRO A 159 13.72 21.21 28.61
N ALA A 160 12.40 21.35 28.51
CA ALA A 160 11.40 20.43 29.04
C ALA A 160 10.29 20.04 28.04
N GLN A 161 10.48 20.25 26.73
CA GLN A 161 9.47 19.93 25.72
C GLN A 161 10.09 19.11 24.60
N TYR A 162 9.46 17.98 24.29
CA TYR A 162 9.79 17.16 23.14
C TYR A 162 8.66 17.24 22.12
N GLY A 163 9.02 17.16 20.84
CA GLY A 163 8.11 17.08 19.72
C GLY A 163 8.66 16.12 18.68
N CYS A 164 7.85 15.78 17.69
CA CYS A 164 8.27 14.90 16.60
C CYS A 164 8.77 15.78 15.44
N CYS A 165 10.05 15.67 15.06
CA CYS A 165 10.58 16.32 13.84
C CYS A 165 10.46 15.36 12.64
N PRO A 166 10.41 15.90 11.41
CA PRO A 166 9.32 15.66 10.47
C PRO A 166 9.19 14.17 10.11
N LEU A 167 8.03 13.50 10.26
CA LEU A 167 6.64 13.83 9.85
C LEU A 167 6.48 13.69 8.34
N GLN A 168 5.79 12.63 7.91
CA GLN A 168 5.48 12.39 6.51
C GLN A 168 4.15 13.03 6.10
N ASN A 169 4.28 13.89 5.09
CA ASN A 169 3.32 14.55 4.19
C ASN A 169 2.50 15.71 4.73
#